data_AF-A0A948XIU1-F1
#
_entry.id   AF-A0A948XIU1-F1
#
_cell.length_a   1.000
_cell.length_b   1.000
_cell.length_c   1.000
_cell.angle_alpha   90.00
_cell.angle_beta   90.00
_cell.angle_gamma   90.00
#
_symmetry.space_group_name_H-M   'P 1'
#
loop_
_entity.id
_entity.type
_entity.pdbx_description
1 polymer ?
#
loop_
_entity_poly.entity_id
_entity_poly.type
_entity_poly.pdbx_seq_one_letter_code
_entity_poly.pdbx_strand_id
1 'polypeptide(L)' 'MKNIESQTVEYKQSWRNDCLKVVAAFANSDGGVLFIGLEALEKERIIF' A
#
# COMPACT_ATOMS: atom_id res chain seq x y z
N MET A 1 7.82 10.87 9.58
CA MET A 1 7.11 11.26 8.34
C MET A 1 5.88 10.38 8.20
N LYS A 2 4.68 10.97 8.13
CA LYS A 2 3.42 10.24 7.91
C LYS A 2 3.35 9.88 6.42
N ASN A 3 3.53 8.61 6.08
CA ASN A 3 3.27 8.11 4.73
C ASN A 3 1.77 7.83 4.61
N ILE A 4 1.11 8.57 3.73
CA ILE A 4 -0.33 8.47 3.46
C ILE A 4 -0.50 7.43 2.36
N GLU A 5 -1.27 6.39 2.60
CA GLU A 5 -1.66 5.45 1.54
C GLU A 5 -2.54 6.16 0.52
N SER A 6 -2.35 5.84 -0.75
CA SER A 6 -3.10 6.43 -1.86
C SER A 6 -3.43 5.34 -2.86
N GLN A 7 -4.40 5.56 -3.74
CA GLN A 7 -4.82 4.56 -4.74
C GLN A 7 -3.66 4.10 -5.65
N THR A 8 -2.61 4.91 -5.77
CA THR A 8 -1.39 4.64 -6.53
C THR A 8 -0.19 4.29 -5.65
N VAL A 9 -0.34 4.29 -4.32
CA VAL A 9 0.75 4.08 -3.38
C VAL A 9 0.29 3.19 -2.23
N GLU A 10 0.82 1.96 -2.22
CA GLU A 10 0.51 0.94 -1.23
C GLU A 10 1.74 0.66 -0.36
N TYR A 11 1.54 0.46 0.94
CA TYR A 11 2.62 0.09 1.86
C TYR A 11 2.36 -1.30 2.45
N LYS A 12 3.40 -2.14 2.50
CA LYS A 12 3.38 -3.41 3.20
C LYS A 12 4.58 -3.51 4.12
N GLN A 13 4.36 -3.96 5.35
CA GLN A 13 5.44 -4.21 6.30
C GLN A 13 6.36 -5.36 5.86
N SER A 14 5.89 -6.30 5.03
CA SER A 14 6.69 -7.44 4.54
C SER A 14 6.19 -7.94 3.19
N TRP A 15 7.09 -8.54 2.41
CA TRP A 15 6.75 -9.18 1.14
C TRP A 15 6.00 -10.50 1.37
N ARG A 16 4.80 -10.62 0.79
CA ARG A 16 3.96 -11.83 0.84
C ARG A 16 3.20 -12.00 -0.48
N ASN A 17 2.46 -13.11 -0.63
CA ASN A 17 1.70 -13.40 -1.84
C ASN A 17 0.66 -12.31 -2.19
N ASP A 18 0.13 -11.58 -1.20
CA ASP A 18 -0.77 -10.45 -1.47
C ASP A 18 -0.06 -9.27 -2.17
N CYS A 19 1.26 -9.12 -2.04
CA CYS A 19 2.04 -8.15 -2.81
C CYS A 19 1.94 -8.44 -4.32
N LEU A 20 1.85 -9.71 -4.73
CA LEU A 20 1.71 -10.07 -6.15
C LEU A 20 0.37 -9.63 -6.71
N LYS A 21 -0.71 -9.67 -5.91
CA LYS A 21 -2.02 -9.17 -6.31
C LYS A 21 -1.97 -7.65 -6.50
N VAL A 22 -1.30 -6.93 -5.59
CA VAL A 22 -1.12 -5.47 -5.68
C VAL A 22 -0.32 -5.11 -6.94
N VAL A 23 0.78 -5.81 -7.21
CA VAL A 23 1.59 -5.59 -8.42
C VAL A 23 0.77 -5.87 -9.68
N ALA A 24 -0.01 -6.95 -9.72
CA ALA A 24 -0.89 -7.25 -10.84
C ALA A 24 -1.99 -6.19 -11.02
N ALA A 25 -2.60 -5.72 -9.94
CA ALA A 25 -3.62 -4.66 -9.97
C ALA A 25 -3.04 -3.34 -10.50
N PHE A 26 -1.83 -2.96 -10.08
CA PHE A 26 -1.13 -1.80 -10.60
C PHE A 26 -0.77 -1.96 -12.08
N ALA A 27 -0.25 -3.11 -12.49
CA ALA A 27 0.08 -3.38 -13.89
C ALA A 27 -1.15 -3.34 -14.82
N ASN A 28 -2.33 -3.71 -14.31
CA ASN A 28 -3.59 -3.70 -15.06
C ASN A 28 -4.32 -2.34 -15.05
N SER A 29 -3.82 -1.36 -14.29
CA SER A 29 -4.42 -0.01 -14.14
C SER A 29 -3.40 1.06 -14.54
N ASP A 30 -3.50 2.29 -14.02
CA ASP A 30 -2.55 3.39 -14.25
C ASP A 30 -1.15 3.20 -13.60
N GLY A 31 -0.82 1.99 -13.15
CA GLY A 31 0.40 1.73 -12.40
C GLY A 31 0.32 2.15 -10.92
N GLY A 32 1.44 2.05 -10.22
CA GLY A 32 1.53 2.40 -8.82
C GLY A 32 2.89 2.08 -8.20
N VAL A 33 3.05 2.45 -6.94
CA VAL A 33 4.26 2.25 -6.15
C VAL A 33 3.92 1.40 -4.94
N LEU A 34 4.61 0.27 -4.80
CA LEU A 34 4.50 -0.61 -3.64
C LEU A 34 5.76 -0.48 -2.78
N PHE A 35 5.60 0.02 -1.56
CA PHE A 35 6.67 0.13 -0.59
C PHE A 35 6.66 -1.06 0.37
N ILE A 36 7.81 -1.74 0.52
CA ILE A 36 7.96 -2.91 1.39
C ILE A 36 8.88 -2.58 2.57
N GLY A 37 8.53 -3.05 3.76
CA GLY A 37 9.28 -2.80 5.00
C GLY A 37 8.92 -1.48 5.68
N LEU A 38 7.83 -0.84 5.26
CA LEU A 38 7.30 0.38 5.85
C LEU A 38 5.88 0.11 6.37
N GLU A 39 5.62 0.50 7.62
CA GLU A 39 4.25 0.61 8.13
C GLU A 39 3.66 1.93 7.66
N ALA A 40 2.58 1.87 6.88
CA ALA A 40 1.73 3.02 6.68
C ALA A 40 0.92 3.31 7.94
N LEU A 41 0.66 4.58 8.17
CA LEU A 41 -0.34 5.00 9.16
C LEU A 41 -1.68 5.01 8.43
N GLU A 42 -2.45 3.92 8.58
CA GLU A 42 -3.84 3.87 8.11
C GLU A 42 -4.60 5.07 8.70
N LYS A 43 -5.18 5.90 7.84
CA LYS A 43 -6.09 6.96 8.24
C LYS A 43 -7.46 6.37 8.57
N GLU A 44 -7.59 5.55 9.62
CA GLU A 44 -8.83 5.43 10.42
C GLU A 44 -8.76 4.33 11.49
N ARG A 45 -8.44 4.71 12.72
CA ARG A 45 -9.13 4.20 13.93
C ARG A 45 -9.31 5.31 14.98
N ILE A 46 -9.61 6.54 14.55
CA ILE A 46 -10.31 7.50 15.42
C ILE A 46 -11.79 7.27 15.15
N ILE A 47 -12.30 6.19 15.75
CA ILE A 47 -13.73 6.00 15.97
C ILE A 47 -13.97 6.66 17.33
N PHE A 48 -14.75 7.73 17.35
CA PHE A 48 -15.22 8.36 18.60
C PHE A 48 -16.14 7.41 19.36
#